data_AF-A0AAV3GQ56-F1
#
_entry.id   AF-A0AAV3GQ56-F1
#
_cell.length_a   1.000
_cell.length_b   1.000
_cell.length_c   1.000
_cell.angle_alpha   90.00
_cell.angle_beta   90.00
_cell.angle_gamma   90.00
#
_symmetry.space_group_name_H-M   'P 1'
#
loop_
_entity.id
_entity.type
_entity.pdbx_description
1 polymer ?
#
loop_
_entity_poly.entity_id
_entity_poly.type
_entity_poly.pdbx_seq_one_letter_code
_entity_poly.pdbx_strand_id
1 'polypeptide(L)'
;MNKKRIIFGLLSFFLPIFLVFGGLLFFLLLLTSTSDTSKNDCIQPSINNPTDATDTPKSIEQFVKSHKDAYLLSWKAGGFLPSASISQTMVENGFNFTNPSGTSFWQAHNMGGVKTSKKEDFPVTLATFGQDSVDISGTKPGSNVGDGTGGAYTWFKDYNAGIVGKAEFMAHQTLYTGAINNTDGLSTLSAIYSGGWATDPTYLMKLQATYNSLGKQFQWLDQEAIQKYGNAPFKKSELVPNIPGKSPITNEKSGKNSDCVVTSDTSDQVTGQNTAPSLEVPSAYKGKLTLPPIDSNDYAGNNYPFGQCTWYAYNRMAQIGKPIEWFSGDGGNGAGWANSARAKGYTVVKGKPSVGWAASMQGGIGGSAPPYGHVAVVGAKRS
;
A
#
# COMPACT_ATOMS: atom_id res chain seq x y z
N MET A 1 -20.88 80.49 -60.48
CA MET A 1 -19.77 80.94 -59.63
C MET A 1 -19.41 79.83 -58.65
N ASN A 2 -18.13 79.43 -58.63
CA ASN A 2 -17.40 78.61 -57.63
C ASN A 2 -17.88 77.16 -57.39
N LYS A 3 -17.20 76.13 -57.96
CA LYS A 3 -16.01 75.41 -57.42
C LYS A 3 -16.32 74.73 -56.07
N LYS A 4 -16.23 73.41 -55.82
CA LYS A 4 -15.65 72.20 -56.45
C LYS A 4 -16.35 70.97 -55.79
N ARG A 5 -16.76 69.95 -56.56
CA ARG A 5 -16.33 68.51 -56.52
C ARG A 5 -15.82 68.02 -55.14
N ILE A 6 -16.28 66.89 -54.56
CA ILE A 6 -16.03 65.47 -54.92
C ILE A 6 -17.06 64.57 -54.17
N ILE A 7 -18.03 63.94 -54.86
CA ILE A 7 -18.20 62.50 -55.23
C ILE A 7 -18.62 61.54 -54.10
N PHE A 8 -19.93 61.25 -54.09
CA PHE A 8 -20.59 60.01 -53.65
C PHE A 8 -20.29 58.91 -54.67
N GLY A 9 -20.05 57.65 -54.24
CA GLY A 9 -19.96 56.55 -55.19
C GLY A 9 -19.56 55.22 -54.58
N LEU A 10 -20.58 54.49 -54.12
CA LEU A 10 -20.55 53.09 -53.74
C LEU A 10 -20.17 52.17 -54.93
N LEU A 11 -19.64 51.00 -54.55
CA LEU A 11 -19.57 49.73 -55.28
C LEU A 11 -18.46 49.50 -56.34
N SER A 12 -17.55 48.61 -55.95
CA SER A 12 -17.30 47.31 -56.60
C SER A 12 -16.06 47.13 -57.49
N PHE A 13 -15.38 46.01 -57.20
CA PHE A 13 -14.37 45.27 -57.96
C PHE A 13 -12.92 45.76 -57.95
N PHE A 14 -12.17 45.36 -56.91
CA PHE A 14 -10.88 44.69 -57.06
C PHE A 14 -10.67 43.70 -55.89
N LEU A 15 -11.25 42.50 -56.05
CA LEU A 15 -10.62 41.25 -55.58
C LEU A 15 -9.72 40.82 -56.76
N PRO A 16 -8.43 40.55 -56.57
CA PRO A 16 -8.02 39.32 -55.90
C PRO A 16 -6.78 39.53 -55.00
N ILE A 17 -6.35 38.47 -54.30
CA ILE A 17 -5.01 38.27 -53.69
C ILE A 17 -4.91 38.40 -52.15
N PHE A 18 -5.85 38.99 -51.41
CA PHE A 18 -5.73 39.00 -49.94
C PHE A 18 -6.33 37.80 -49.19
N LEU A 19 -7.15 36.96 -49.84
CA LEU A 19 -7.79 35.81 -49.20
C LEU A 19 -7.03 34.47 -49.33
N VAL A 20 -5.84 34.46 -49.94
CA VAL A 20 -5.00 33.24 -50.00
C VAL A 20 -3.82 33.32 -49.04
N PHE A 21 -3.32 34.51 -48.71
CA PHE A 21 -2.20 34.67 -47.78
C PHE A 21 -2.60 34.97 -46.33
N GLY A 22 -3.81 35.49 -46.07
CA GLY A 22 -4.32 35.68 -44.71
C GLY A 22 -4.76 34.37 -44.02
N GLY A 23 -5.20 33.38 -44.79
CA GLY A 23 -5.59 32.07 -44.28
C GLY A 23 -4.40 31.18 -43.90
N LEU A 24 -3.27 31.29 -44.60
CA LEU A 24 -2.08 30.51 -44.28
C LEU A 24 -1.32 31.03 -43.06
N LEU A 25 -1.39 32.33 -42.75
CA LEU A 25 -0.75 32.88 -41.55
C LEU A 25 -1.59 32.64 -40.29
N PHE A 26 -2.91 32.48 -40.42
CA PHE A 26 -3.78 32.10 -39.29
C PHE A 26 -3.76 30.58 -39.03
N PHE A 27 -3.36 29.77 -40.01
CA PHE A 27 -3.13 28.33 -39.82
C PHE A 27 -1.69 27.98 -39.40
N LEU A 28 -0.71 28.89 -39.55
CA LEU A 28 0.67 28.70 -39.06
C LEU A 28 0.94 29.29 -37.66
N LEU A 29 0.02 30.07 -37.09
CA LEU A 29 0.11 30.59 -35.71
C LEU A 29 -0.61 29.72 -34.67
N LEU A 30 -1.23 28.61 -35.09
CA LEU A 30 -1.80 27.55 -34.23
C LEU A 30 -0.84 26.36 -34.00
N LEU A 31 0.43 26.50 -34.38
CA LEU A 31 1.50 25.52 -34.13
C LEU A 31 2.62 26.11 -33.24
N THR A 32 2.30 27.10 -32.41
CA THR A 32 3.13 27.37 -31.25
C THR A 32 2.71 26.40 -30.16
N SER A 33 3.59 25.43 -29.94
CA SER A 33 3.61 24.48 -28.82
C SER A 33 3.01 25.07 -27.56
N THR A 34 1.72 24.81 -27.33
CA THR A 34 1.26 24.46 -26.01
C THR A 34 2.05 23.20 -25.67
N SER A 35 3.14 23.37 -24.94
CA SER A 35 3.62 22.31 -24.07
C SER A 35 2.44 22.00 -23.15
N ASP A 36 1.60 21.07 -23.59
CA ASP A 36 0.73 20.31 -22.72
C ASP A 36 1.69 19.64 -21.74
N THR A 37 1.95 20.31 -20.63
CA THR A 37 2.28 19.63 -19.39
C THR A 37 1.00 18.94 -18.92
N SER A 38 0.52 17.96 -19.69
CA SER A 38 -0.02 16.77 -19.04
C SER A 38 1.20 16.18 -18.33
N LYS A 39 1.22 16.28 -17.00
CA LYS A 39 2.01 15.33 -16.23
C LYS A 39 1.47 13.97 -16.64
N ASN A 40 2.20 13.28 -17.52
CA ASN A 40 1.92 11.89 -17.81
C ASN A 40 2.22 11.12 -16.52
N ASP A 41 1.20 10.93 -15.68
CA ASP A 41 1.24 10.08 -14.48
C ASP A 41 1.24 8.59 -14.90
N CYS A 42 2.26 8.27 -15.69
CA CYS A 42 2.52 6.96 -16.24
C CYS A 42 3.57 6.29 -15.38
N ILE A 43 3.17 5.29 -14.58
CA ILE A 43 4.10 4.53 -13.76
C ILE A 43 4.59 3.34 -14.59
N GLN A 44 5.89 3.29 -14.85
CA GLN A 44 6.54 2.16 -15.52
C GLN A 44 6.94 1.12 -14.47
N PRO A 45 6.38 -0.10 -14.50
CA PRO A 45 6.88 -1.20 -13.70
C PRO A 45 8.31 -1.56 -14.13
N SER A 46 9.17 -1.93 -13.18
CA SER A 46 10.52 -2.38 -13.52
C SER A 46 10.99 -3.48 -12.57
N ILE A 47 11.18 -4.68 -13.11
CA ILE A 47 11.76 -5.81 -12.37
C ILE A 47 13.28 -5.66 -12.15
N ASN A 48 13.96 -4.85 -12.97
CA ASN A 48 15.42 -4.75 -13.00
C ASN A 48 15.98 -3.49 -12.31
N ASN A 49 15.14 -2.48 -12.07
CA ASN A 49 15.48 -1.26 -11.32
C ASN A 49 14.30 -0.29 -11.37
N PRO A 50 13.59 -0.06 -10.27
CA PRO A 50 12.95 1.21 -10.00
C PRO A 50 13.89 1.99 -9.08
N THR A 51 13.75 3.30 -8.99
CA THR A 51 14.51 4.18 -8.10
C THR A 51 14.18 3.99 -6.59
N ASP A 52 13.80 2.77 -6.17
CA ASP A 52 13.11 2.45 -4.91
C ASP A 52 13.96 2.48 -3.64
N ALA A 53 15.27 2.71 -3.74
CA ALA A 53 16.08 3.01 -2.55
C ALA A 53 16.12 4.52 -2.22
N THR A 54 15.65 5.40 -3.12
CA THR A 54 15.82 6.85 -2.96
C THR A 54 14.51 7.66 -3.03
N ASP A 55 13.47 7.18 -3.70
CA ASP A 55 12.18 7.89 -3.80
C ASP A 55 11.09 7.23 -2.98
N THR A 56 10.59 7.93 -1.95
CA THR A 56 9.45 7.49 -1.14
C THR A 56 8.15 7.50 -1.96
N PRO A 57 7.43 6.37 -2.08
CA PRO A 57 6.12 6.32 -2.74
C PRO A 57 5.11 7.27 -2.08
N LYS A 58 4.25 7.91 -2.89
CA LYS A 58 3.23 8.84 -2.38
C LYS A 58 1.96 8.14 -1.93
N SER A 59 1.72 6.91 -2.39
CA SER A 59 0.54 6.11 -2.05
C SER A 59 0.81 4.62 -2.21
N ILE A 60 -0.05 3.79 -1.61
CA ILE A 60 0.00 2.33 -1.76
C ILE A 60 -0.23 1.96 -3.23
N GLU A 61 -1.14 2.65 -3.91
CA GLU A 61 -1.39 2.44 -5.33
C GLU A 61 -0.14 2.70 -6.19
N GLN A 62 0.57 3.80 -5.94
CA GLN A 62 1.80 4.11 -6.68
C GLN A 62 2.85 3.01 -6.46
N PHE A 63 3.05 2.59 -5.21
CA PHE A 63 3.97 1.51 -4.87
C PHE A 63 3.58 0.20 -5.58
N VAL A 64 2.31 -0.20 -5.49
CA VAL A 64 1.82 -1.45 -6.10
C VAL A 64 1.98 -1.41 -7.62
N LYS A 65 1.70 -0.28 -8.26
CA LYS A 65 1.88 -0.11 -9.70
C LYS A 65 3.35 -0.15 -10.12
N SER A 66 4.27 0.47 -9.37
CA SER A 66 5.70 0.41 -9.68
C SER A 66 6.30 -0.99 -9.51
N HIS A 67 5.69 -1.80 -8.63
CA HIS A 67 6.09 -3.18 -8.34
C HIS A 67 5.21 -4.25 -9.02
N LYS A 68 4.38 -3.85 -10.00
CA LYS A 68 3.44 -4.75 -10.68
C LYS A 68 4.12 -6.04 -11.17
N ASP A 69 5.27 -5.94 -11.83
CA ASP A 69 5.99 -7.11 -12.37
C ASP A 69 6.44 -8.09 -11.28
N ALA A 70 6.84 -7.59 -10.10
CA ALA A 70 7.19 -8.43 -8.97
C ALA A 70 5.97 -9.16 -8.40
N TYR A 71 4.79 -8.51 -8.35
CA TYR A 71 3.55 -9.18 -7.94
C TYR A 71 3.09 -10.24 -8.96
N LEU A 72 3.25 -9.98 -10.27
CA LEU A 72 2.98 -10.99 -11.29
C LEU A 72 3.96 -12.18 -11.14
N LEU A 73 5.24 -11.89 -10.93
CA LEU A 73 6.26 -12.92 -10.71
C LEU A 73 6.02 -13.70 -9.41
N SER A 74 5.54 -13.07 -8.33
CA SER A 74 5.25 -13.75 -7.07
C SER A 74 4.14 -14.79 -7.21
N TRP A 75 3.13 -14.51 -8.04
CA TRP A 75 2.12 -15.51 -8.40
C TRP A 75 2.74 -16.71 -9.10
N LYS A 76 3.61 -16.48 -10.10
CA LYS A 76 4.31 -17.57 -10.80
C LYS A 76 5.25 -18.37 -9.87
N ALA A 77 6.04 -17.66 -9.08
CA ALA A 77 7.15 -18.23 -8.30
C ALA A 77 6.69 -18.97 -7.04
N GLY A 78 5.59 -18.52 -6.43
CA GLY A 78 5.11 -19.09 -5.17
C GLY A 78 3.60 -19.28 -5.07
N GLY A 79 2.84 -19.03 -6.14
CA GLY A 79 1.39 -19.24 -6.15
C GLY A 79 0.64 -18.37 -5.14
N PHE A 80 1.22 -17.24 -4.71
CA PHE A 80 0.59 -16.38 -3.71
C PHE A 80 -0.14 -15.22 -4.39
N LEU A 81 -1.45 -15.14 -4.16
CA LEU A 81 -2.35 -14.20 -4.83
C LEU A 81 -1.96 -12.74 -4.54
N PRO A 82 -1.73 -11.88 -5.56
CA PRO A 82 -1.25 -10.51 -5.37
C PRO A 82 -2.07 -9.67 -4.39
N SER A 83 -3.39 -9.63 -4.52
CA SER A 83 -4.27 -8.84 -3.65
C SER A 83 -4.22 -9.29 -2.18
N ALA A 84 -4.10 -10.60 -1.94
CA ALA A 84 -3.90 -11.18 -0.61
C ALA A 84 -2.51 -10.81 -0.07
N SER A 85 -1.47 -10.86 -0.91
CA SER A 85 -0.11 -10.45 -0.55
C SER A 85 -0.02 -8.99 -0.11
N ILE A 86 -0.66 -8.08 -0.86
CA ILE A 86 -0.76 -6.66 -0.53
C ILE A 86 -1.51 -6.48 0.81
N SER A 87 -2.63 -7.17 0.99
CA SER A 87 -3.43 -7.07 2.22
C SER A 87 -2.65 -7.54 3.45
N GLN A 88 -1.93 -8.67 3.33
CA GLN A 88 -1.08 -9.15 4.41
C GLN A 88 0.07 -8.17 4.68
N THR A 89 0.71 -7.62 3.64
CA THR A 89 1.77 -6.61 3.79
C THR A 89 1.27 -5.42 4.62
N MET A 90 0.08 -4.92 4.30
CA MET A 90 -0.55 -3.83 5.05
C MET A 90 -0.77 -4.16 6.53
N VAL A 91 -1.17 -5.40 6.86
CA VAL A 91 -1.31 -5.84 8.26
C VAL A 91 0.04 -5.95 8.97
N GLU A 92 1.08 -6.38 8.27
CA GLU A 92 2.41 -6.65 8.85
C GLU A 92 3.24 -5.39 9.08
N ASN A 93 3.20 -4.43 8.14
CA ASN A 93 4.08 -3.26 8.18
C ASN A 93 3.38 -1.93 7.86
N GLY A 94 2.10 -1.95 7.48
CA GLY A 94 1.29 -0.74 7.28
C GLY A 94 1.60 0.06 6.03
N PHE A 95 2.50 -0.38 5.13
CA PHE A 95 3.01 0.45 4.03
C PHE A 95 3.45 1.85 4.52
N ASN A 96 4.21 1.92 5.62
CA ASN A 96 4.60 3.19 6.23
C ASN A 96 5.64 3.94 5.38
N PHE A 97 5.17 4.71 4.39
CA PHE A 97 6.01 5.50 3.51
C PHE A 97 6.56 6.77 4.17
N THR A 98 5.92 7.29 5.23
CA THR A 98 6.37 8.52 5.90
C THR A 98 7.60 8.30 6.78
N ASN A 99 7.88 7.05 7.14
CA ASN A 99 9.10 6.65 7.83
C ASN A 99 9.56 5.26 7.34
N PRO A 100 10.18 5.16 6.15
CA PRO A 100 10.62 3.87 5.60
C PRO A 100 11.76 3.25 6.41
N SER A 101 12.52 4.06 7.15
CA SER A 101 13.48 3.59 8.15
C SER A 101 12.84 3.34 9.53
N GLY A 102 11.53 3.51 9.69
CA GLY A 102 10.84 3.47 10.97
C GLY A 102 10.43 2.09 11.42
N THR A 103 10.27 1.15 10.49
CA THR A 103 10.00 -0.25 10.80
C THR A 103 11.12 -1.13 10.28
N SER A 104 11.48 -2.13 11.08
CA SER A 104 12.53 -3.11 10.75
C SER A 104 12.24 -3.84 9.43
N PHE A 105 10.98 -4.20 9.18
CA PHE A 105 10.57 -4.88 7.96
C PHE A 105 10.72 -4.01 6.71
N TRP A 106 10.45 -2.70 6.80
CA TRP A 106 10.72 -1.79 5.68
C TRP A 106 12.21 -1.62 5.40
N GLN A 107 13.03 -1.46 6.44
CA GLN A 107 14.48 -1.41 6.27
C GLN A 107 15.06 -2.69 5.64
N ALA A 108 14.42 -3.84 5.91
CA ALA A 108 14.84 -5.13 5.38
C ALA A 108 14.22 -5.48 4.02
N HIS A 109 13.40 -4.57 3.44
CA HIS A 109 12.54 -4.84 2.28
C HIS A 109 11.71 -6.13 2.43
N ASN A 110 11.38 -6.48 3.67
CA ASN A 110 10.69 -7.69 4.02
C ASN A 110 9.18 -7.42 4.04
N MET A 111 8.50 -7.83 2.97
CA MET A 111 7.10 -7.47 2.67
C MET A 111 6.05 -8.20 3.53
N GLY A 112 6.43 -8.84 4.63
CA GLY A 112 5.44 -9.55 5.45
C GLY A 112 5.96 -10.28 6.68
N GLY A 113 7.17 -9.99 7.15
CA GLY A 113 7.74 -10.68 8.31
C GLY A 113 8.26 -12.09 8.00
N VAL A 114 8.85 -12.28 6.82
CA VAL A 114 9.51 -13.54 6.44
C VAL A 114 10.69 -13.80 7.37
N LYS A 115 10.60 -14.84 8.20
CA LYS A 115 11.70 -15.26 9.09
C LYS A 115 12.89 -15.78 8.28
N THR A 116 14.07 -15.80 8.89
CA THR A 116 15.23 -16.45 8.26
C THR A 116 14.92 -17.92 8.00
N SER A 117 15.26 -18.37 6.78
CA SER A 117 15.19 -19.77 6.37
C SER A 117 16.52 -20.17 5.75
N LYS A 118 16.49 -20.96 4.67
CA LYS A 118 17.63 -21.35 3.85
C LYS A 118 17.53 -20.71 2.45
N LYS A 119 18.66 -20.49 1.78
CA LYS A 119 18.67 -19.84 0.45
C LYS A 119 17.90 -20.63 -0.61
N GLU A 120 17.82 -21.96 -0.43
CA GLU A 120 17.13 -22.87 -1.34
C GLU A 120 15.61 -22.68 -1.38
N ASP A 121 15.04 -21.92 -0.43
CA ASP A 121 13.63 -21.55 -0.45
C ASP A 121 13.34 -20.35 -1.38
N PHE A 122 14.36 -19.76 -2.02
CA PHE A 122 14.24 -18.56 -2.86
C PHE A 122 14.85 -18.71 -4.28
N PRO A 123 14.65 -19.84 -4.99
CA PRO A 123 15.35 -20.11 -6.26
C PRO A 123 15.03 -19.09 -7.36
N VAL A 124 13.78 -18.63 -7.50
CA VAL A 124 13.37 -17.64 -8.51
C VAL A 124 13.88 -16.26 -8.12
N THR A 125 13.81 -15.88 -6.86
CA THR A 125 14.33 -14.60 -6.37
C THR A 125 15.83 -14.51 -6.63
N LEU A 126 16.61 -15.54 -6.27
CA LEU A 126 18.06 -15.57 -6.50
C LEU A 126 18.43 -15.57 -7.99
N ALA A 127 17.66 -16.27 -8.83
CA ALA A 127 17.88 -16.30 -10.27
C ALA A 127 17.52 -14.96 -10.95
N THR A 128 16.50 -14.27 -10.48
CA THR A 128 16.00 -13.02 -11.06
C THR A 128 16.79 -11.81 -10.59
N PHE A 129 17.07 -11.75 -9.29
CA PHE A 129 17.61 -10.57 -8.63
C PHE A 129 19.09 -10.70 -8.23
N GLY A 130 19.72 -11.86 -8.45
CA GLY A 130 21.12 -12.11 -8.11
C GLY A 130 21.29 -12.83 -6.77
N GLN A 131 22.48 -13.40 -6.56
CA GLN A 131 22.76 -14.26 -5.40
C GLN A 131 22.84 -13.50 -4.06
N ASP A 132 23.05 -12.19 -4.13
CA ASP A 132 23.07 -11.23 -3.03
C ASP A 132 21.69 -10.62 -2.74
N SER A 133 20.65 -11.02 -3.48
CA SER A 133 19.28 -10.51 -3.30
C SER A 133 18.59 -10.96 -2.02
N VAL A 134 19.09 -12.02 -1.39
CA VAL A 134 18.55 -12.62 -0.17
C VAL A 134 19.67 -12.83 0.84
N ASP A 135 19.49 -12.29 2.04
CA ASP A 135 20.36 -12.48 3.19
C ASP A 135 19.56 -13.08 4.36
N ILE A 136 19.98 -14.25 4.81
CA ILE A 136 19.35 -15.03 5.89
C ILE A 136 20.16 -15.00 7.19
N SER A 137 21.20 -14.15 7.28
CA SER A 137 22.10 -14.09 8.43
C SER A 137 21.49 -13.38 9.64
N GLY A 138 20.46 -12.55 9.42
CA GLY A 138 19.91 -11.67 10.46
C GLY A 138 20.83 -10.51 10.86
N THR A 139 21.89 -10.24 10.08
CA THR A 139 22.88 -9.19 10.41
C THR A 139 22.66 -7.88 9.65
N LYS A 140 21.81 -7.87 8.63
CA LYS A 140 21.50 -6.68 7.83
C LYS A 140 20.56 -5.71 8.56
N PRO A 141 20.56 -4.41 8.23
CA PRO A 141 19.61 -3.45 8.79
C PRO A 141 18.16 -3.95 8.70
N GLY A 142 17.38 -3.78 9.78
CA GLY A 142 15.99 -4.24 9.85
C GLY A 142 15.78 -5.75 10.00
N SER A 143 16.81 -6.59 9.85
CA SER A 143 16.67 -8.05 9.94
C SER A 143 16.76 -8.61 11.36
N ASN A 144 17.21 -7.80 12.32
CA ASN A 144 17.21 -8.14 13.74
C ASN A 144 16.19 -7.27 14.46
N VAL A 145 15.04 -7.84 14.79
CA VAL A 145 14.02 -7.15 15.60
C VAL A 145 14.31 -7.44 17.06
N GLY A 146 14.76 -6.43 17.80
CA GLY A 146 14.96 -6.51 19.25
C GLY A 146 13.64 -6.61 20.03
N ASP A 147 12.60 -7.23 19.46
CA ASP A 147 11.25 -7.32 20.02
C ASP A 147 11.07 -8.49 21.00
N GLY A 148 12.16 -9.21 21.31
CA GLY A 148 12.15 -10.33 22.26
C GLY A 148 11.47 -11.60 21.75
N THR A 149 11.11 -11.68 20.45
CA THR A 149 10.54 -12.90 19.85
C THR A 149 11.60 -13.90 19.36
N GLY A 150 12.88 -13.53 19.43
CA GLY A 150 14.02 -14.45 19.24
C GLY A 150 14.26 -14.90 17.79
N GLY A 151 13.69 -14.23 16.79
CA GLY A 151 13.84 -14.58 15.38
C GLY A 151 14.56 -13.50 14.56
N ALA A 152 15.58 -13.91 13.81
CA ALA A 152 16.06 -13.10 12.69
C ALA A 152 15.06 -13.16 11.53
N TYR A 153 15.00 -12.09 10.75
CA TYR A 153 14.18 -11.97 9.55
C TYR A 153 15.05 -12.01 8.30
N THR A 154 14.48 -12.48 7.20
CA THR A 154 15.17 -12.45 5.91
C THR A 154 15.27 -11.01 5.45
N TRP A 155 16.45 -10.59 5.00
CA TRP A 155 16.66 -9.31 4.33
C TRP A 155 16.65 -9.53 2.83
N PHE A 156 15.98 -8.64 2.11
CA PHE A 156 15.95 -8.60 0.66
C PHE A 156 16.64 -7.35 0.15
N LYS A 157 17.26 -7.42 -1.03
CA LYS A 157 18.02 -6.27 -1.57
C LYS A 157 17.15 -5.06 -1.91
N ASP A 158 15.91 -5.30 -2.29
CA ASP A 158 14.90 -4.32 -2.66
C ASP A 158 13.50 -4.91 -2.45
N TYR A 159 12.48 -4.06 -2.58
CA TYR A 159 11.09 -4.44 -2.40
C TYR A 159 10.58 -5.45 -3.45
N ASN A 160 11.09 -5.43 -4.68
CA ASN A 160 10.75 -6.43 -5.70
C ASN A 160 11.20 -7.84 -5.27
N ALA A 161 12.45 -7.97 -4.82
CA ALA A 161 12.98 -9.21 -4.27
C ALA A 161 12.19 -9.65 -3.03
N GLY A 162 11.78 -8.70 -2.17
CA GLY A 162 10.92 -8.97 -1.01
C GLY A 162 9.52 -9.51 -1.37
N ILE A 163 8.89 -8.95 -2.41
CA ILE A 163 7.56 -9.39 -2.88
C ILE A 163 7.62 -10.83 -3.39
N VAL A 164 8.60 -11.13 -4.25
CA VAL A 164 8.77 -12.47 -4.84
C VAL A 164 9.23 -13.46 -3.77
N GLY A 165 10.22 -13.09 -2.97
CA GLY A 165 10.79 -13.94 -1.93
C GLY A 165 9.77 -14.33 -0.86
N LYS A 166 8.85 -13.43 -0.50
CA LYS A 166 7.73 -13.75 0.40
C LYS A 166 6.85 -14.88 -0.15
N ALA A 167 6.50 -14.84 -1.43
CA ALA A 167 5.69 -15.89 -2.05
C ALA A 167 6.44 -17.22 -2.12
N GLU A 168 7.72 -17.21 -2.49
CA GLU A 168 8.53 -18.43 -2.52
C GLU A 168 8.69 -19.05 -1.13
N PHE A 169 8.99 -18.22 -0.11
CA PHE A 169 9.07 -18.71 1.27
C PHE A 169 7.80 -19.46 1.66
N MET A 170 6.62 -18.87 1.42
CA MET A 170 5.34 -19.51 1.74
C MET A 170 5.15 -20.83 0.99
N ALA A 171 5.49 -20.86 -0.29
CA ALA A 171 5.34 -22.05 -1.13
C ALA A 171 6.25 -23.23 -0.71
N HIS A 172 7.37 -22.93 -0.05
CA HIS A 172 8.29 -23.93 0.48
C HIS A 172 7.93 -24.43 1.88
N GLN A 173 7.02 -23.77 2.60
CA GLN A 173 6.54 -24.24 3.90
C GLN A 173 5.37 -25.22 3.76
N THR A 174 5.36 -26.28 4.58
CA THR A 174 4.23 -27.21 4.64
C THR A 174 2.97 -26.61 5.28
N LEU A 175 3.14 -25.53 6.05
CA LEU A 175 2.08 -24.87 6.81
C LEU A 175 1.11 -24.06 5.94
N TYR A 176 1.55 -23.55 4.79
CA TYR A 176 0.79 -22.57 3.99
C TYR A 176 0.22 -23.14 2.69
N THR A 177 0.19 -24.46 2.52
CA THR A 177 -0.23 -25.12 1.27
C THR A 177 -1.63 -24.72 0.80
N GLY A 178 -2.57 -24.44 1.72
CA GLY A 178 -3.92 -23.97 1.38
C GLY A 178 -3.98 -22.54 0.82
N ALA A 179 -2.91 -21.76 0.96
CA ALA A 179 -2.78 -20.42 0.39
C ALA A 179 -2.13 -20.43 -1.01
N ILE A 180 -1.43 -21.52 -1.37
CA ILE A 180 -0.68 -21.63 -2.62
C ILE A 180 -1.62 -22.03 -3.75
N ASN A 181 -1.53 -21.31 -4.89
CA ASN A 181 -2.40 -21.44 -6.05
C ASN A 181 -3.89 -21.21 -5.73
N ASN A 182 -4.20 -20.55 -4.61
CA ASN A 182 -5.56 -20.22 -4.23
C ASN A 182 -5.96 -18.90 -4.89
N THR A 183 -7.02 -18.92 -5.71
CA THR A 183 -7.49 -17.77 -6.46
C THR A 183 -8.57 -16.96 -5.72
N ASP A 184 -8.93 -17.35 -4.49
CA ASP A 184 -9.83 -16.58 -3.62
C ASP A 184 -9.02 -15.92 -2.50
N GLY A 185 -9.00 -14.58 -2.46
CA GLY A 185 -8.14 -13.86 -1.53
C GLY A 185 -8.52 -14.02 -0.05
N LEU A 186 -9.82 -14.12 0.29
CA LEU A 186 -10.24 -14.35 1.68
C LEU A 186 -9.87 -15.77 2.15
N SER A 187 -10.07 -16.77 1.30
CA SER A 187 -9.64 -18.16 1.53
C SER A 187 -8.13 -18.26 1.68
N THR A 188 -7.38 -17.59 0.80
CA THR A 188 -5.91 -17.49 0.87
C THR A 188 -5.45 -16.95 2.22
N LEU A 189 -6.01 -15.83 2.67
CA LEU A 189 -5.67 -15.22 3.96
C LEU A 189 -6.09 -16.09 5.16
N SER A 190 -7.22 -16.80 5.04
CA SER A 190 -7.67 -17.76 6.05
C SER A 190 -6.72 -18.96 6.17
N ALA A 191 -6.16 -19.42 5.05
CA ALA A 191 -5.17 -20.48 5.03
C ALA A 191 -3.83 -20.03 5.64
N ILE A 192 -3.40 -18.78 5.41
CA ILE A 192 -2.20 -18.20 6.06
C ILE A 192 -2.35 -18.16 7.58
N TYR A 193 -3.49 -17.66 8.08
CA TYR A 193 -3.79 -17.67 9.51
C TYR A 193 -3.79 -19.10 10.07
N SER A 194 -4.45 -20.04 9.38
CA SER A 194 -4.52 -21.44 9.80
C SER A 194 -3.14 -22.11 9.84
N GLY A 195 -2.21 -21.67 8.97
CA GLY A 195 -0.81 -22.09 8.99
C GLY A 195 0.03 -21.45 10.09
N GLY A 196 -0.54 -20.59 10.94
CA GLY A 196 0.13 -20.01 12.10
C GLY A 196 1.17 -18.94 11.75
N TRP A 197 0.93 -18.13 10.71
CA TRP A 197 1.84 -17.02 10.35
C TRP A 197 2.10 -16.05 11.51
N ALA A 198 1.05 -15.74 12.28
CA ALA A 198 1.14 -14.91 13.48
C ALA A 198 0.42 -15.58 14.65
N THR A 199 0.87 -15.27 15.88
CA THR A 199 0.28 -15.76 17.13
C THR A 199 -0.85 -14.85 17.65
N ASP A 200 -1.08 -13.69 17.01
CA ASP A 200 -2.15 -12.75 17.38
C ASP A 200 -3.52 -13.38 17.08
N PRO A 201 -4.39 -13.59 18.10
CA PRO A 201 -5.72 -14.19 17.89
C PRO A 201 -6.65 -13.31 17.05
N THR A 202 -6.33 -12.03 16.86
CA THR A 202 -7.09 -11.10 16.01
C THR A 202 -6.57 -11.02 14.58
N TYR A 203 -5.50 -11.76 14.24
CA TYR A 203 -4.82 -11.66 12.95
C TYR A 203 -5.74 -11.96 11.76
N LEU A 204 -6.54 -13.03 11.82
CA LEU A 204 -7.49 -13.35 10.75
C LEU A 204 -8.48 -12.22 10.49
N MET A 205 -9.03 -11.63 11.55
CA MET A 205 -9.96 -10.51 11.44
C MET A 205 -9.29 -9.30 10.77
N LYS A 206 -8.05 -8.98 11.13
CA LYS A 206 -7.27 -7.89 10.51
C LYS A 206 -7.03 -8.16 9.03
N LEU A 207 -6.64 -9.38 8.66
CA LEU A 207 -6.43 -9.77 7.26
C LEU A 207 -7.73 -9.65 6.44
N GLN A 208 -8.84 -10.21 6.93
CA GLN A 208 -10.13 -10.18 6.23
C GLN A 208 -10.66 -8.75 6.09
N ALA A 209 -10.52 -7.92 7.13
CA ALA A 209 -10.90 -6.52 7.08
C ALA A 209 -10.08 -5.75 6.05
N THR A 210 -8.76 -5.90 6.09
CA THR A 210 -7.83 -5.24 5.18
C THR A 210 -8.04 -5.68 3.74
N TYR A 211 -8.33 -6.96 3.51
CA TYR A 211 -8.67 -7.44 2.17
C TYR A 211 -9.95 -6.79 1.64
N ASN A 212 -10.97 -6.64 2.49
CA ASN A 212 -12.22 -6.01 2.10
C ASN A 212 -12.08 -4.50 1.81
N SER A 213 -11.24 -3.78 2.57
CA SER A 213 -11.07 -2.32 2.39
C SER A 213 -10.00 -1.95 1.37
N LEU A 214 -8.93 -2.75 1.24
CA LEU A 214 -7.77 -2.47 0.40
C LEU A 214 -7.54 -3.55 -0.67
N GLY A 215 -7.45 -4.83 -0.29
CA GLY A 215 -7.11 -5.92 -1.20
C GLY A 215 -7.98 -6.00 -2.45
N LYS A 216 -9.30 -5.82 -2.29
CA LYS A 216 -10.26 -5.79 -3.40
C LYS A 216 -9.94 -4.76 -4.49
N GLN A 217 -9.30 -3.64 -4.13
CA GLN A 217 -8.91 -2.61 -5.09
C GLN A 217 -7.80 -3.08 -6.05
N PHE A 218 -7.07 -4.14 -5.68
CA PHE A 218 -5.96 -4.71 -6.45
C PHE A 218 -6.29 -6.05 -7.12
N GLN A 219 -7.57 -6.45 -7.20
CA GLN A 219 -7.97 -7.68 -7.89
C GLN A 219 -7.65 -7.69 -9.39
N TRP A 220 -7.44 -6.52 -9.99
CA TRP A 220 -6.95 -6.42 -11.37
C TRP A 220 -5.56 -7.09 -11.53
N LEU A 221 -4.70 -7.04 -10.50
CA LEU A 221 -3.42 -7.76 -10.50
C LEU A 221 -3.61 -9.27 -10.43
N ASP A 222 -4.59 -9.74 -9.65
CA ASP A 222 -4.91 -11.16 -9.59
C ASP A 222 -5.34 -11.68 -10.96
N GLN A 223 -6.26 -10.94 -11.60
CA GLN A 223 -6.76 -11.27 -12.93
C GLN A 223 -5.64 -11.30 -13.96
N GLU A 224 -4.75 -10.31 -13.94
CA GLU A 224 -3.61 -10.25 -14.86
C GLU A 224 -2.61 -11.38 -14.59
N ALA A 225 -2.29 -11.67 -13.33
CA ALA A 225 -1.40 -12.76 -12.95
C ALA A 225 -1.95 -14.13 -13.37
N ILE A 226 -3.25 -14.35 -13.13
CA ILE A 226 -3.96 -15.57 -13.51
C ILE A 226 -4.06 -15.68 -15.04
N GLN A 227 -4.35 -14.59 -15.75
CA GLN A 227 -4.38 -14.58 -17.21
C GLN A 227 -3.01 -14.94 -17.80
N LYS A 228 -1.93 -14.43 -17.20
CA LYS A 228 -0.56 -14.62 -17.68
C LYS A 228 0.01 -16.00 -17.36
N TYR A 229 -0.30 -16.57 -16.20
CA TYR A 229 0.35 -17.79 -15.71
C TYR A 229 -0.61 -18.95 -15.38
N GLY A 230 -1.92 -18.74 -15.48
CA GLY A 230 -2.96 -19.71 -15.12
C GLY A 230 -3.33 -19.69 -13.64
N ASN A 231 -4.28 -20.54 -13.26
CA ASN A 231 -4.86 -20.61 -11.90
C ASN A 231 -3.95 -21.32 -10.89
N ALA A 232 -2.99 -22.11 -11.35
CA ALA A 232 -2.09 -22.88 -10.47
C ALA A 232 -0.67 -22.94 -11.05
N PRO A 233 0.02 -21.80 -11.15
CA PRO A 233 1.33 -21.74 -11.80
C PRO A 233 2.45 -22.37 -10.96
N PHE A 234 2.35 -22.34 -9.63
CA PHE A 234 3.39 -22.89 -8.78
C PHE A 234 3.31 -24.42 -8.74
N LYS A 235 4.44 -25.07 -8.99
CA LYS A 235 4.56 -26.53 -8.95
C LYS A 235 5.80 -26.93 -8.16
N LYS A 236 5.57 -27.51 -6.98
CA LYS A 236 6.63 -27.93 -6.05
C LYS A 236 7.65 -28.93 -6.63
N SER A 237 7.28 -29.66 -7.69
CA SER A 237 8.11 -30.68 -8.33
C SER A 237 9.02 -30.16 -9.47
N GLU A 238 8.90 -28.89 -9.88
CA GLU A 238 9.68 -28.31 -10.99
C GLU A 238 10.88 -27.47 -10.52
N LEU A 239 11.37 -27.68 -9.29
CA LEU A 239 12.40 -26.86 -8.62
C LEU A 239 13.86 -27.04 -9.13
N VAL A 240 14.06 -27.54 -10.35
CA VAL A 240 15.39 -27.53 -11.01
C VAL A 240 15.23 -26.78 -12.32
N PRO A 241 15.94 -25.64 -12.53
CA PRO A 241 15.86 -24.94 -13.79
C PRO A 241 16.46 -25.81 -14.90
N ASN A 242 15.61 -26.41 -15.73
CA ASN A 242 15.95 -26.51 -17.15
C ASN A 242 15.52 -25.19 -17.77
N ILE A 243 16.37 -24.16 -17.61
CA ILE A 243 16.29 -22.96 -18.43
C ILE A 243 16.80 -23.40 -19.80
N PRO A 244 15.97 -23.46 -20.86
CA PRO A 244 16.51 -23.58 -22.20
C PRO A 244 17.32 -22.31 -22.44
N GLY A 245 18.64 -22.47 -22.48
CA GLY A 245 19.58 -21.59 -23.17
C GLY A 245 19.60 -20.13 -22.72
N LYS A 246 20.79 -19.71 -22.28
CA LYS A 246 21.29 -18.34 -22.45
C LYS A 246 21.02 -17.86 -23.89
N SER A 247 19.87 -17.25 -24.13
CA SER A 247 19.78 -16.24 -25.19
C SER A 247 20.19 -14.92 -24.55
N PRO A 248 21.21 -14.24 -25.06
CA PRO A 248 21.39 -12.84 -24.73
C PRO A 248 20.07 -12.17 -25.06
N ILE A 249 19.58 -11.27 -24.19
CA ILE A 249 18.63 -10.25 -24.62
C ILE A 249 19.43 -9.41 -25.63
N THR A 250 19.45 -9.86 -26.87
CA THR A 250 19.90 -9.08 -28.01
C THR A 250 18.95 -7.92 -28.10
N ASN A 251 19.51 -6.72 -28.21
CA ASN A 251 18.82 -5.48 -28.56
C ASN A 251 17.93 -5.70 -29.80
N GLU A 252 16.69 -6.15 -29.60
CA GLU A 252 15.67 -6.01 -30.61
C GLU A 252 15.15 -4.58 -30.54
N LYS A 253 15.27 -3.90 -31.68
CA LYS A 253 14.85 -2.52 -31.88
C LYS A 253 13.44 -2.33 -31.33
N SER A 254 13.33 -1.38 -30.41
CA SER A 254 12.18 -0.55 -30.09
C SER A 254 11.08 -0.58 -31.17
N GLY A 255 10.16 -1.54 -31.03
CA GLY A 255 8.80 -1.47 -31.56
C GLY A 255 7.90 -1.02 -30.42
N LYS A 256 7.37 0.20 -30.51
CA LYS A 256 6.46 0.81 -29.54
C LYS A 256 5.32 -0.17 -29.16
N ASN A 257 5.36 -0.71 -27.95
CA ASN A 257 4.14 -0.90 -27.16
C ASN A 257 4.46 -0.75 -25.67
N SER A 258 4.18 0.44 -25.15
CA SER A 258 4.38 0.88 -23.79
C SER A 258 3.19 0.45 -22.92
N ASP A 259 3.35 -0.59 -22.09
CA ASP A 259 2.30 -1.03 -21.17
C ASP A 259 2.36 -0.20 -19.87
N CYS A 260 1.98 1.07 -20.02
CA CYS A 260 1.91 2.07 -18.97
C CYS A 260 0.74 1.78 -18.03
N VAL A 261 0.97 1.73 -16.71
CA VAL A 261 -0.16 1.74 -15.76
C VAL A 261 -0.54 3.18 -15.47
N VAL A 262 -1.67 3.61 -16.03
CA VAL A 262 -2.18 4.99 -15.91
C VAL A 262 -2.84 5.17 -14.54
N THR A 263 -2.62 6.32 -13.90
CA THR A 263 -3.48 6.78 -12.80
C THR A 263 -4.73 7.40 -13.41
N SER A 264 -5.92 6.84 -13.15
CA SER A 264 -7.13 7.62 -13.33
C SER A 264 -7.08 8.81 -12.37
N ASP A 265 -7.37 10.02 -12.85
CA ASP A 265 -7.59 11.21 -12.02
C ASP A 265 -8.78 10.96 -11.08
N THR A 266 -8.57 10.18 -10.02
CA THR A 266 -9.32 10.33 -8.79
C THR A 266 -8.56 11.40 -8.02
N SER A 267 -9.06 12.63 -8.12
CA SER A 267 -8.73 13.73 -7.18
C SER A 267 -9.01 13.36 -5.72
N ASP A 268 -9.60 12.20 -5.46
CA ASP A 268 -9.55 11.51 -4.19
C ASP A 268 -8.22 10.77 -4.12
N GLN A 269 -7.26 11.34 -3.38
CA GLN A 269 -6.15 10.58 -2.82
C GLN A 269 -6.67 9.21 -2.40
N VAL A 270 -6.21 8.13 -3.02
CA VAL A 270 -6.49 6.76 -2.55
C VAL A 270 -5.69 6.57 -1.26
N THR A 271 -6.16 7.22 -0.20
CA THR A 271 -5.94 6.78 1.17
C THR A 271 -6.74 5.49 1.28
N GLY A 272 -6.07 4.34 1.43
CA GLY A 272 -6.75 3.13 1.86
C GLY A 272 -7.65 3.46 3.06
N GLN A 273 -8.84 2.87 3.15
CA GLN A 273 -9.68 3.11 4.31
C GLN A 273 -8.92 2.61 5.56
N ASN A 274 -8.36 3.58 6.27
CA ASN A 274 -7.57 3.49 7.49
C ASN A 274 -8.44 3.21 8.73
N THR A 275 -9.66 2.72 8.50
CA THR A 275 -10.63 2.38 9.53
C THR A 275 -10.45 0.93 9.95
N ALA A 276 -10.35 0.69 11.25
CA ALA A 276 -10.51 -0.66 11.79
C ALA A 276 -11.87 -1.23 11.35
N PRO A 277 -12.01 -2.55 11.15
CA PRO A 277 -13.27 -3.18 10.80
C PRO A 277 -14.36 -2.75 11.78
N SER A 278 -15.40 -2.09 11.28
CA SER A 278 -16.56 -1.74 12.09
C SER A 278 -17.41 -2.99 12.27
N LEU A 279 -17.54 -3.45 13.51
CA LEU A 279 -18.67 -4.30 13.88
C LEU A 279 -19.97 -3.51 13.68
N GLU A 280 -21.08 -4.20 13.42
CA GLU A 280 -22.38 -3.55 13.34
C GLU A 280 -22.65 -2.80 14.65
N VAL A 281 -23.01 -1.52 14.57
CA VAL A 281 -23.32 -0.70 15.75
C VAL A 281 -24.47 -1.39 16.50
N PRO A 282 -24.30 -1.76 17.79
CA PRO A 282 -25.36 -2.40 18.53
C PRO A 282 -26.63 -1.54 18.50
N SER A 283 -27.80 -2.17 18.36
CA SER A 283 -29.08 -1.48 18.19
C SER A 283 -29.33 -0.37 19.21
N ALA A 284 -28.88 -0.57 20.47
CA ALA A 284 -28.98 0.41 21.56
C ALA A 284 -28.24 1.75 21.31
N TYR A 285 -27.29 1.78 20.35
CA TYR A 285 -26.46 2.94 20.00
C TYR A 285 -26.69 3.47 18.57
N LYS A 286 -27.55 2.81 17.77
CA LYS A 286 -27.94 3.33 16.44
C LYS A 286 -28.58 4.71 16.61
N GLY A 287 -28.12 5.69 15.83
CA GLY A 287 -28.57 7.09 15.93
C GLY A 287 -28.04 7.89 17.13
N LYS A 288 -27.21 7.30 18.01
CA LYS A 288 -26.60 7.99 19.17
C LYS A 288 -25.14 8.38 18.98
N LEU A 289 -24.54 7.98 17.86
CA LEU A 289 -23.17 8.38 17.51
C LEU A 289 -23.19 9.84 17.06
N THR A 290 -22.49 10.69 17.80
CA THR A 290 -22.48 12.15 17.60
C THR A 290 -21.16 12.66 17.04
N LEU A 291 -20.14 11.81 17.02
CA LEU A 291 -18.85 12.12 16.39
C LEU A 291 -18.97 12.01 14.85
N PRO A 292 -18.19 12.79 14.09
CA PRO A 292 -18.17 12.69 12.62
C PRO A 292 -17.83 11.26 12.17
N PRO A 293 -18.29 10.80 10.99
CA PRO A 293 -17.85 9.55 10.40
C PRO A 293 -16.33 9.43 10.40
N ILE A 294 -15.78 8.24 10.60
CA ILE A 294 -14.32 8.05 10.63
C ILE A 294 -13.78 8.31 9.22
N ASP A 295 -12.71 9.10 9.11
CA ASP A 295 -12.03 9.35 7.84
C ASP A 295 -10.91 8.32 7.61
N SER A 296 -10.28 8.37 6.44
CA SER A 296 -9.18 7.50 6.05
C SER A 296 -7.81 8.16 6.24
N ASN A 297 -7.71 9.25 6.99
CA ASN A 297 -6.48 10.03 7.08
C ASN A 297 -5.49 9.42 8.09
N ASP A 298 -4.20 9.39 7.72
CA ASP A 298 -3.11 9.14 8.66
C ASP A 298 -2.50 10.49 9.08
N TYR A 299 -2.75 10.89 10.32
CA TYR A 299 -2.39 12.21 10.81
C TYR A 299 -0.90 12.25 11.19
N ALA A 300 -0.23 13.35 10.83
CA ALA A 300 1.21 13.49 11.06
C ALA A 300 1.61 13.27 12.54
N GLY A 301 2.79 12.68 12.74
CA GLY A 301 3.34 12.36 14.06
C GLY A 301 2.84 11.04 14.65
N ASN A 302 1.99 10.29 13.93
CA ASN A 302 1.56 8.97 14.36
C ASN A 302 2.65 7.92 14.13
N ASN A 303 3.39 7.59 15.18
CA ASN A 303 4.43 6.57 15.12
C ASN A 303 3.96 5.21 15.65
N TYR A 304 2.65 5.02 15.87
CA TYR A 304 2.12 3.71 16.24
C TYR A 304 2.04 2.76 15.05
N PRO A 305 2.17 1.44 15.24
CA PRO A 305 2.01 0.50 14.15
C PRO A 305 0.61 0.61 13.54
N PHE A 306 0.56 0.72 12.22
CA PHE A 306 -0.66 0.90 11.45
C PHE A 306 -1.76 -0.12 11.83
N GLY A 307 -3.01 0.33 11.88
CA GLY A 307 -4.17 -0.51 12.16
C GLY A 307 -4.30 -1.01 13.61
N GLN A 308 -3.31 -0.76 14.48
CA GLN A 308 -3.41 -1.08 15.90
C GLN A 308 -4.31 -0.09 16.64
N CYS A 309 -4.80 -0.51 17.81
CA CYS A 309 -5.72 0.30 18.61
C CYS A 309 -5.18 1.69 18.97
N THR A 310 -3.88 1.79 19.23
CA THR A 310 -3.16 3.04 19.52
C THR A 310 -3.05 3.94 18.29
N TRP A 311 -2.73 3.36 17.12
CA TRP A 311 -2.71 4.07 15.85
C TRP A 311 -4.08 4.62 15.48
N TYR A 312 -5.14 3.81 15.61
CA TYR A 312 -6.52 4.25 15.38
C TYR A 312 -6.90 5.38 16.34
N ALA A 313 -6.62 5.22 17.63
CA ALA A 313 -6.99 6.21 18.62
C ALA A 313 -6.25 7.54 18.40
N TYR A 314 -4.97 7.51 18.00
CA TYR A 314 -4.21 8.73 17.67
C TYR A 314 -4.87 9.50 16.52
N ASN A 315 -5.09 8.82 15.39
CA ASN A 315 -5.72 9.44 14.20
C ASN A 315 -7.14 9.90 14.49
N ARG A 316 -7.93 9.09 15.20
CA ARG A 316 -9.31 9.44 15.54
C ARG A 316 -9.39 10.64 16.48
N MET A 317 -8.47 10.77 17.44
CA MET A 317 -8.39 11.92 18.33
C MET A 317 -8.03 13.20 17.56
N ALA A 318 -7.09 13.12 16.61
CA ALA A 318 -6.77 14.24 15.71
C ALA A 318 -7.97 14.64 14.84
N GLN A 319 -8.66 13.67 14.23
CA GLN A 319 -9.83 13.89 13.39
C GLN A 319 -10.95 14.66 14.12
N ILE A 320 -11.20 14.34 15.39
CA ILE A 320 -12.25 15.01 16.19
C ILE A 320 -11.79 16.34 16.82
N GLY A 321 -10.67 16.90 16.35
CA GLY A 321 -10.12 18.18 16.81
C GLY A 321 -9.49 18.12 18.20
N LYS A 322 -9.05 16.94 18.64
CA LYS A 322 -8.39 16.71 19.94
C LYS A 322 -7.06 15.97 19.75
N PRO A 323 -6.12 16.50 18.94
CA PRO A 323 -4.86 15.82 18.69
C PRO A 323 -4.13 15.54 19.99
N ILE A 324 -3.53 14.35 20.05
CA ILE A 324 -2.68 13.93 21.16
C ILE A 324 -1.25 13.80 20.64
N GLU A 325 -0.27 13.94 21.52
CA GLU A 325 1.10 13.57 21.14
C GLU A 325 1.27 12.04 21.10
N TRP A 326 2.30 11.59 20.39
CA TRP A 326 2.67 10.18 20.38
C TRP A 326 3.34 9.79 21.70
N PHE A 327 2.91 8.67 22.28
CA PHE A 327 3.51 8.13 23.51
C PHE A 327 4.46 6.97 23.18
N SER A 328 5.73 7.12 23.55
CA SER A 328 6.77 6.08 23.48
C SER A 328 6.72 5.14 24.70
N GLY A 329 7.44 4.01 24.63
CA GLY A 329 7.63 3.10 25.77
C GLY A 329 6.33 2.42 26.19
N ASP A 330 5.96 2.53 27.47
CA ASP A 330 4.73 1.95 28.02
C ASP A 330 3.45 2.45 27.32
N GLY A 331 3.49 3.63 26.69
CA GLY A 331 2.42 4.17 25.86
C GLY A 331 2.28 3.53 24.48
N GLY A 332 3.15 2.57 24.15
CA GLY A 332 3.13 1.78 22.92
C GLY A 332 1.92 0.82 22.81
N ASN A 333 1.29 0.49 23.94
CA ASN A 333 0.14 -0.40 24.02
C ASN A 333 -1.10 0.29 24.63
N GLY A 334 -2.27 -0.35 24.48
CA GLY A 334 -3.54 0.23 24.92
C GLY A 334 -3.68 0.38 26.44
N ALA A 335 -3.04 -0.48 27.23
CA ALA A 335 -3.08 -0.44 28.70
C ALA A 335 -2.28 0.74 29.28
N GLY A 336 -1.15 1.09 28.67
CA GLY A 336 -0.27 2.16 29.15
C GLY A 336 -0.68 3.57 28.70
N TRP A 337 -1.67 3.70 27.81
CA TRP A 337 -2.14 4.99 27.28
C TRP A 337 -2.62 5.95 28.37
N ALA A 338 -3.44 5.49 29.33
CA ALA A 338 -3.90 6.34 30.42
C ALA A 338 -2.76 6.87 31.30
N ASN A 339 -1.73 6.06 31.56
CA ASN A 339 -0.59 6.47 32.38
C ASN A 339 0.32 7.45 31.62
N SER A 340 0.56 7.18 30.34
CA SER A 340 1.34 8.05 29.46
C SER A 340 0.67 9.41 29.29
N ALA A 341 -0.63 9.43 29.01
CA ALA A 341 -1.42 10.66 28.92
C ALA A 341 -1.35 11.46 30.23
N ARG A 342 -1.46 10.81 31.39
CA ARG A 342 -1.33 11.48 32.69
C ARG A 342 0.06 12.09 32.90
N ALA A 343 1.12 11.35 32.58
CA ALA A 343 2.50 11.83 32.70
C ALA A 343 2.77 13.06 31.82
N LYS A 344 2.02 13.18 30.72
CA LYS A 344 2.06 14.30 29.78
C LYS A 344 1.09 15.44 30.10
N GLY A 345 0.40 15.38 31.24
CA GLY A 345 -0.49 16.45 31.71
C GLY A 345 -1.91 16.41 31.14
N TYR A 346 -2.28 15.37 30.40
CA TYR A 346 -3.67 15.20 29.98
C TYR A 346 -4.57 14.85 31.16
N THR A 347 -5.83 15.28 31.08
CA THR A 347 -6.85 14.90 32.07
C THR A 347 -7.21 13.42 31.90
N VAL A 348 -7.00 12.63 32.96
CA VAL A 348 -7.33 11.20 32.98
C VAL A 348 -8.22 10.89 34.17
N VAL A 349 -9.44 10.44 33.90
CA VAL A 349 -10.44 10.10 34.91
C VAL A 349 -10.79 8.61 34.81
N LYS A 350 -10.68 7.89 35.93
CA LYS A 350 -11.04 6.47 36.00
C LYS A 350 -12.56 6.30 36.01
N GLY A 351 -13.08 5.40 35.18
CA GLY A 351 -14.48 4.93 35.23
C GLY A 351 -15.55 5.91 34.76
N LYS A 352 -15.18 7.09 34.23
CA LYS A 352 -16.12 8.09 33.73
C LYS A 352 -15.98 8.29 32.22
N PRO A 353 -16.64 7.47 31.38
CA PRO A 353 -16.56 7.62 29.93
C PRO A 353 -17.21 8.93 29.48
N SER A 354 -16.55 9.64 28.58
CA SER A 354 -17.06 10.87 27.96
C SER A 354 -16.89 10.78 26.45
N VAL A 355 -17.92 11.18 25.69
CA VAL A 355 -17.86 11.14 24.22
C VAL A 355 -16.69 12.00 23.73
N GLY A 356 -15.94 11.48 22.76
CA GLY A 356 -14.74 12.13 22.23
C GLY A 356 -13.50 12.02 23.12
N TRP A 357 -13.52 11.18 24.17
CA TRP A 357 -12.34 10.84 24.94
C TRP A 357 -11.76 9.51 24.48
N ALA A 358 -10.45 9.34 24.68
CA ALA A 358 -9.80 8.04 24.59
C ALA A 358 -10.07 7.24 25.88
N ALA A 359 -10.46 5.97 25.73
CA ALA A 359 -10.67 5.01 26.81
C ALA A 359 -9.59 3.94 26.75
N SER A 360 -8.67 3.96 27.70
CA SER A 360 -7.59 2.98 27.86
C SER A 360 -8.00 1.89 28.86
N MET A 361 -7.77 0.63 28.49
CA MET A 361 -8.18 -0.57 29.20
C MET A 361 -6.98 -1.47 29.46
N GLN A 362 -6.87 -1.98 30.69
CA GLN A 362 -5.84 -2.95 31.06
C GLN A 362 -6.06 -4.29 30.35
N GLY A 363 -4.99 -5.04 30.11
CA GLY A 363 -5.04 -6.38 29.51
C GLY A 363 -6.02 -7.33 30.21
N GLY A 364 -6.80 -8.06 29.43
CA GLY A 364 -7.79 -9.02 29.95
C GLY A 364 -9.15 -8.41 30.32
N ILE A 365 -9.29 -7.08 30.32
CA ILE A 365 -10.58 -6.42 30.56
C ILE A 365 -11.34 -6.28 29.24
N GLY A 366 -12.62 -6.66 29.23
CA GLY A 366 -13.52 -6.41 28.10
C GLY A 366 -13.11 -7.10 26.79
N GLY A 367 -12.38 -8.22 26.87
CA GLY A 367 -11.85 -8.93 25.69
C GLY A 367 -10.54 -8.36 25.14
N SER A 368 -9.92 -7.39 25.80
CA SER A 368 -8.61 -6.86 25.40
C SER A 368 -7.50 -7.91 25.56
N ALA A 369 -6.53 -7.89 24.65
CA ALA A 369 -5.41 -8.84 24.63
C ALA A 369 -4.50 -8.63 25.86
N PRO A 370 -4.33 -9.64 26.75
CA PRO A 370 -3.29 -9.61 27.77
C PRO A 370 -1.91 -9.82 27.12
N PRO A 371 -0.84 -9.11 27.53
CA PRO A 371 -0.79 -8.06 28.56
C PRO A 371 -1.08 -6.64 28.02
N TYR A 372 -1.23 -6.48 26.71
CA TYR A 372 -1.19 -5.19 26.00
C TYR A 372 -2.38 -4.26 26.26
N GLY A 373 -3.53 -4.80 26.65
CA GLY A 373 -4.75 -4.03 26.83
C GLY A 373 -5.33 -3.49 25.52
N HIS A 374 -6.14 -2.44 25.62
CA HIS A 374 -6.79 -1.84 24.46
C HIS A 374 -7.06 -0.35 24.68
N VAL A 375 -7.07 0.41 23.60
CA VAL A 375 -7.52 1.80 23.62
C VAL A 375 -8.51 2.07 22.49
N ALA A 376 -9.55 2.81 22.79
CA ALA A 376 -10.60 3.18 21.84
C ALA A 376 -11.03 4.63 22.05
N VAL A 377 -11.74 5.22 21.08
CA VAL A 377 -12.36 6.54 21.24
C VAL A 377 -13.85 6.36 21.50
N VAL A 378 -14.36 7.00 22.55
CA VAL A 378 -15.76 6.88 22.97
C VAL A 378 -16.68 7.63 22.00
N GLY A 379 -17.41 6.89 21.17
CA GLY A 379 -18.34 7.47 20.18
C GLY A 379 -19.74 7.81 20.70
N ALA A 380 -20.19 7.11 21.75
CA ALA A 380 -21.46 7.32 22.42
C ALA A 380 -21.37 6.81 23.87
N LYS A 381 -22.27 7.28 24.73
CA LYS A 381 -22.47 6.75 26.09
C LYS A 381 -23.89 6.22 26.24
N ARG A 382 -24.07 5.19 27.07
CA ARG A 382 -25.40 4.77 27.48
C ARG A 382 -25.98 5.91 28.34
N SER A 383 -27.15 6.40 27.93
CA SER A 383 -27.93 7.42 28.63
C SER A 383 -28.37 6.93 30.00
#